data_AF-A0A960N368-F1
#
_entry.id   AF-A0A960N368-F1
#
_cell.length_a   1.000
_cell.length_b   1.000
_cell.length_c   1.000
_cell.angle_alpha   90.00
_cell.angle_beta   90.00
_cell.angle_gamma   90.00
#
_symmetry.space_group_name_H-M   'P 1'
#
loop_
_entity.id
_entity.type
_entity.pdbx_description
1 polymer ?
#
loop_
_entity_poly.entity_id
_entity_poly.type
_entity_poly.pdbx_seq_one_letter_code
_entity_poly.pdbx_strand_id
1 'polypeptide(L)'
;NELPETPSAAPPDLRPLPLRAQSMRLLISDLLFTESPETSLRAFVRAKGHGIILSPFLRSEAAPDWQGNYEFIEAESKERHPHRVERDLLKRYLAAYRRHFELWKTLCRKYDVVLSRVPCEPDFQAALQFEAITAGALEIWG
;
A
#
# COMPACT_ATOMS: atom_id res chain seq x y z
N ASN A 1 -18.05 2.91 -17.42
CA ASN A 1 -17.96 1.74 -16.52
C ASN A 1 -17.01 2.08 -15.40
N GLU A 2 -17.55 2.70 -14.36
CA GLU A 2 -16.87 2.83 -13.07
C GLU A 2 -17.46 1.78 -12.14
N LEU A 3 -16.60 1.11 -11.38
CA LEU A 3 -17.04 0.28 -10.26
C LEU A 3 -17.49 1.21 -9.13
N PRO A 4 -18.54 0.84 -8.37
CA PRO A 4 -18.97 1.63 -7.23
C PRO A 4 -17.83 1.75 -6.21
N GLU A 5 -17.71 2.91 -5.55
CA GLU A 5 -16.78 3.07 -4.43
C GLU A 5 -17.19 2.11 -3.29
N THR A 6 -16.24 1.32 -2.81
CA THR A 6 -16.47 0.41 -1.67
C THR A 6 -16.02 1.06 -0.37
N PRO A 7 -16.64 0.74 0.78
CA PRO A 7 -16.18 1.18 2.09
C PRO A 7 -14.72 0.79 2.39
N SER A 8 -14.20 -0.26 1.73
CA SER A 8 -12.79 -0.70 1.85
C SER A 8 -11.81 0.36 1.32
N ALA A 9 -12.21 1.19 0.35
CA ALA A 9 -11.38 2.27 -0.18
C ALA A 9 -11.26 3.50 0.75
N ALA A 10 -11.94 3.50 1.90
CA ALA A 10 -11.89 4.61 2.84
C ALA A 10 -10.52 4.70 3.53
N PRO A 11 -9.92 5.90 3.63
CA PRO A 11 -8.65 6.06 4.31
C PRO A 11 -8.78 5.81 5.82
N PRO A 12 -7.74 5.25 6.47
CA PRO A 12 -7.74 5.07 7.91
C PRO A 12 -7.59 6.42 8.64
N ASP A 13 -8.43 6.68 9.64
CA ASP A 13 -8.22 7.84 10.51
C ASP A 13 -7.20 7.55 11.62
N LEU A 14 -5.97 8.04 11.43
CA LEU A 14 -4.86 7.86 12.37
C LEU A 14 -4.79 8.97 13.45
N ARG A 15 -5.64 10.01 13.37
CA ARG A 15 -5.66 11.12 14.33
C ARG A 15 -6.04 10.69 15.76
N PRO A 16 -7.07 9.86 16.00
CA PRO A 16 -7.51 9.53 17.36
C PRO A 16 -6.58 8.57 18.10
N LEU A 17 -5.62 7.95 17.42
CA LEU A 17 -4.71 6.99 18.05
C LEU A 17 -3.88 7.66 19.16
N PRO A 18 -3.78 7.08 20.37
CA PRO A 18 -3.02 7.66 21.49
C PRO A 18 -1.51 7.40 21.36
N LEU A 19 -0.92 7.85 20.25
CA LEU A 19 0.50 7.63 19.96
C LEU A 19 1.39 8.47 20.87
N ARG A 20 2.29 7.79 21.61
CA ARG A 20 3.27 8.44 22.50
C ARG A 20 4.26 9.30 21.71
N ALA A 21 4.79 10.33 22.35
CA ALA A 21 5.91 11.10 21.79
C ALA A 21 7.13 10.19 21.60
N GLN A 22 7.91 10.42 20.54
CA GLN A 22 9.15 9.67 20.25
C GLN A 22 8.97 8.15 20.14
N SER A 23 7.75 7.68 19.85
CA SER A 23 7.47 6.26 19.65
C SER A 23 7.76 5.80 18.22
N MET A 24 8.09 4.52 18.08
CA MET A 24 7.97 3.80 16.82
C MET A 24 6.49 3.64 16.46
N ARG A 25 6.16 3.84 15.18
CA ARG A 25 4.79 3.79 14.65
C ARG A 25 4.80 2.94 13.39
N LEU A 26 4.17 1.78 13.46
CA LEU A 26 4.08 0.82 12.37
C LEU A 26 2.66 0.84 11.78
N LEU A 27 2.56 0.97 10.46
CA LEU A 27 1.34 0.72 9.71
C LEU A 27 1.56 -0.42 8.72
N ILE A 28 0.58 -1.32 8.67
CA ILE A 28 0.51 -2.40 7.69
C ILE A 28 -0.75 -2.14 6.86
N SER A 29 -0.56 -1.82 5.58
CA SER A 29 -1.66 -1.50 4.66
C SER A 29 -1.19 -1.60 3.22
N ASP A 30 -2.03 -2.08 2.31
CA ASP A 30 -1.77 -2.04 0.86
C ASP A 30 -1.69 -0.60 0.30
N LEU A 31 -2.11 0.39 1.10
CA LEU A 31 -2.17 1.81 0.76
C LEU A 31 -3.12 2.15 -0.40
N LEU A 32 -4.04 1.25 -0.78
CA LEU A 32 -4.92 1.39 -1.95
C LEU A 32 -6.20 2.20 -1.65
N PHE A 33 -6.09 3.24 -0.82
CA PHE A 33 -7.15 4.21 -0.55
C PHE A 33 -6.89 5.55 -1.27
N THR A 34 -7.93 6.35 -1.46
CA THR A 34 -7.91 7.55 -2.33
C THR A 34 -7.37 8.82 -1.68
N GLU A 35 -7.09 8.81 -0.37
CA GLU A 35 -6.56 9.97 0.35
C GLU A 35 -5.10 10.29 -0.02
N SER A 36 -4.75 11.58 0.05
CA SER A 36 -3.36 12.03 -0.04
C SER A 36 -2.48 11.40 1.05
N PRO A 37 -1.30 10.86 0.70
CA PRO A 37 -0.37 10.28 1.67
C PRO A 37 0.02 11.26 2.78
N GLU A 38 0.02 12.57 2.51
CA GLU A 38 0.43 13.58 3.50
C GLU A 38 -0.44 13.56 4.76
N THR A 39 -1.73 13.24 4.65
CA THR A 39 -2.62 13.18 5.82
C THR A 39 -2.23 12.05 6.75
N SER A 40 -2.00 10.86 6.20
CA SER A 40 -1.51 9.71 6.95
C SER A 40 -0.11 9.98 7.52
N LEU A 41 0.83 10.50 6.72
CA LEU A 41 2.22 10.74 7.13
C LEU A 41 2.37 11.75 8.27
N ARG A 42 1.50 12.78 8.34
CA ARG A 42 1.47 13.71 9.48
C ARG A 42 1.25 13.00 10.82
N ALA A 43 0.48 11.91 10.84
CA ALA A 43 0.27 11.13 12.05
C ALA A 43 1.53 10.37 12.51
N PHE A 44 2.47 10.05 11.60
CA PHE A 44 3.72 9.36 11.94
C PHE A 44 4.77 10.29 12.51
N VAL A 45 4.86 11.51 11.99
CA VAL A 45 5.94 12.45 12.39
C VAL A 45 5.59 13.29 13.62
N ARG A 46 4.30 13.43 13.97
CA ARG A 46 3.87 14.26 15.11
C ARG A 46 4.58 13.83 16.40
N ALA A 47 4.92 14.79 17.26
CA ALA A 47 5.64 14.52 18.52
C ALA A 47 6.93 13.69 18.33
N LYS A 48 7.65 13.91 17.22
CA LYS A 48 8.93 13.26 16.86
C LYS A 48 8.84 11.73 16.78
N GLY A 49 7.73 11.19 16.28
CA GLY A 49 7.59 9.74 16.08
C GLY A 49 8.49 9.23 14.96
N HIS A 50 8.86 7.95 15.03
CA HIS A 50 9.60 7.26 13.97
C HIS A 50 8.64 6.35 13.20
N GLY A 51 8.40 6.67 11.93
CA GLY A 51 7.36 6.01 11.14
C GLY A 51 7.89 4.91 10.24
N ILE A 52 7.20 3.77 10.26
CA ILE A 52 7.44 2.63 9.38
C ILE A 52 6.10 2.23 8.75
N ILE A 53 6.08 2.09 7.43
CA ILE A 53 4.96 1.58 6.67
C ILE A 53 5.44 0.30 5.95
N LEU A 54 4.77 -0.80 6.26
CA LEU A 54 4.88 -2.04 5.49
C LEU A 54 3.66 -2.12 4.59
N SER A 55 3.90 -2.27 3.30
CA SER A 55 2.85 -2.31 2.27
C SER A 55 2.81 -3.68 1.60
N PRO A 56 1.98 -4.61 2.13
CA PRO A 56 1.80 -5.91 1.52
C PRO A 56 1.25 -5.77 0.10
N PHE A 57 1.72 -6.61 -0.83
CA PHE A 57 1.22 -6.63 -2.20
C PHE A 57 1.27 -8.02 -2.81
N LEU A 58 0.42 -8.24 -3.80
CA LEU A 58 0.48 -9.42 -4.67
C LEU A 58 1.14 -9.07 -6.00
N ARG A 59 1.93 -9.97 -6.56
CA ARG A 59 2.47 -9.90 -7.92
C ARG A 59 1.34 -9.84 -8.95
N SER A 60 0.26 -10.59 -8.74
CA SER A 60 -0.93 -10.56 -9.61
C SER A 60 -1.66 -9.21 -9.58
N GLU A 61 -1.48 -8.42 -8.53
CA GLU A 61 -1.90 -7.02 -8.46
C GLU A 61 -0.89 -6.12 -9.19
N ALA A 62 0.39 -6.23 -8.86
CA ALA A 62 1.41 -5.31 -9.37
C ALA A 62 1.72 -5.50 -10.86
N ALA A 63 1.49 -6.71 -11.37
CA ALA A 63 1.69 -7.10 -12.76
C ALA A 63 0.60 -8.12 -13.18
N PRO A 64 -0.67 -7.68 -13.34
CA PRO A 64 -1.73 -8.56 -13.75
C PRO A 64 -1.60 -8.97 -15.21
N ASP A 65 -2.05 -10.17 -15.52
CA ASP A 65 -2.16 -10.71 -16.88
C ASP A 65 -3.59 -10.61 -17.44
N TRP A 66 -4.39 -9.67 -16.91
CA TRP A 66 -5.80 -9.48 -17.27
C TRP A 66 -5.98 -9.27 -18.78
N GLN A 67 -6.86 -10.08 -19.38
CA GLN A 67 -7.15 -10.00 -20.80
C GLN A 67 -8.54 -10.58 -21.12
N GLY A 68 -9.23 -9.96 -22.08
CA GLY A 68 -10.50 -10.48 -22.56
C GLY A 68 -11.60 -10.41 -21.50
N ASN A 69 -12.45 -11.42 -21.41
CA ASN A 69 -13.47 -11.49 -20.36
C ASN A 69 -12.80 -11.88 -19.05
N TYR A 70 -12.85 -10.99 -18.07
CA TYR A 70 -12.22 -11.16 -16.76
C TYR A 70 -13.25 -10.99 -15.65
N GLU A 71 -13.18 -11.83 -14.62
CA GLU A 71 -14.04 -11.74 -13.45
C GLU A 71 -13.24 -11.13 -12.29
N PHE A 72 -13.57 -9.89 -11.93
CA PHE A 72 -13.01 -9.28 -10.73
C PHE A 72 -13.80 -9.74 -9.52
N ILE A 73 -13.11 -10.04 -8.42
CA ILE A 73 -13.74 -10.48 -7.18
C ILE A 73 -13.37 -9.46 -6.11
N GLU A 74 -14.38 -8.87 -5.47
CA GLU A 74 -14.17 -7.94 -4.37
C GLU A 74 -13.72 -8.72 -3.12
N ALA A 75 -12.69 -8.24 -2.43
CA ALA A 75 -11.97 -9.03 -1.44
C ALA A 75 -12.78 -9.24 -0.15
N GLU A 76 -13.67 -8.31 0.18
CA GLU A 76 -14.47 -8.24 1.40
C GLU A 76 -15.85 -8.89 1.22
N SER A 77 -16.59 -8.49 0.20
CA SER A 77 -17.95 -8.94 -0.10
C SER A 77 -17.98 -10.25 -0.89
N LYS A 78 -16.88 -10.59 -1.58
CA LYS A 78 -16.80 -11.69 -2.55
C LYS A 78 -17.71 -11.52 -3.77
N GLU A 79 -18.24 -10.32 -3.99
CA GLU A 79 -19.02 -10.01 -5.18
C GLU A 79 -18.17 -10.15 -6.44
N ARG A 80 -18.80 -10.63 -7.52
CA ARG A 80 -18.16 -10.89 -8.82
C ARG A 80 -18.58 -9.81 -9.80
N HIS A 81 -17.59 -9.16 -10.39
CA HIS A 81 -17.76 -8.10 -11.37
C HIS A 81 -17.17 -8.55 -12.71
N PRO A 82 -17.99 -9.12 -13.62
CA PRO A 82 -17.53 -9.51 -14.94
C PRO A 82 -17.27 -8.26 -15.79
N HIS A 83 -16.05 -8.13 -16.30
CA HIS A 83 -15.63 -7.03 -17.15
C HIS A 83 -14.82 -7.51 -18.35
N ARG A 84 -14.97 -6.81 -19.48
CA ARG A 84 -14.07 -6.99 -20.61
C ARG A 84 -12.83 -6.11 -20.41
N VAL A 85 -11.66 -6.72 -20.24
CA VAL A 85 -10.38 -6.05 -20.11
C VAL A 85 -9.74 -5.89 -21.48
N GLU A 86 -9.68 -4.64 -21.92
CA GLU A 86 -8.93 -4.24 -23.10
C GLU A 86 -7.48 -3.88 -22.74
N ARG A 87 -6.58 -3.96 -23.72
CA ARG A 87 -5.16 -3.64 -23.53
C ARG A 87 -4.95 -2.24 -22.95
N ASP A 88 -5.78 -1.28 -23.34
CA ASP A 88 -5.67 0.10 -22.84
C ASP A 88 -6.16 0.26 -21.41
N LEU A 89 -7.10 -0.57 -20.95
CA LEU A 89 -7.50 -0.61 -19.53
C LEU A 89 -6.34 -1.09 -18.67
N LEU A 90 -5.71 -2.22 -19.03
CA LEU A 90 -4.56 -2.76 -18.30
C LEU A 90 -3.38 -1.77 -18.27
N LYS A 91 -3.09 -1.10 -19.40
CA LYS A 91 -2.06 -0.04 -19.45
C LYS A 91 -2.37 1.11 -18.50
N ARG A 92 -3.62 1.60 -18.45
CA ARG A 92 -4.01 2.68 -17.53
C ARG A 92 -3.91 2.25 -16.08
N TYR A 93 -4.35 1.04 -15.75
CA TYR A 93 -4.22 0.46 -14.41
C TYR A 93 -2.76 0.44 -13.95
N LEU A 94 -1.86 -0.17 -14.75
CA LEU A 94 -0.43 -0.25 -14.43
C LEU A 94 0.22 1.12 -14.26
N ALA A 95 -0.16 2.10 -15.10
CA ALA A 95 0.34 3.46 -14.99
C ALA A 95 -0.15 4.15 -13.70
N ALA A 96 -1.43 3.99 -13.35
CA ALA A 96 -2.01 4.53 -12.13
C ALA A 96 -1.39 3.90 -10.88
N TYR A 97 -1.28 2.57 -10.85
CA TYR A 97 -0.65 1.81 -9.77
C TYR A 97 0.79 2.25 -9.54
N ARG A 98 1.60 2.35 -10.60
CA ARG A 98 2.99 2.85 -10.49
C ARG A 98 3.03 4.28 -9.95
N ARG A 99 2.22 5.19 -10.51
CA ARG A 99 2.18 6.60 -10.09
C ARG A 99 1.79 6.73 -8.61
N HIS A 100 0.84 5.93 -8.15
CA HIS A 100 0.38 5.89 -6.77
C HIS A 100 1.55 5.57 -5.81
N PHE A 101 2.27 4.48 -6.07
CA PHE A 101 3.39 4.09 -5.19
C PHE A 101 4.61 5.01 -5.32
N GLU A 102 4.85 5.64 -6.48
CA GLU A 102 5.89 6.66 -6.59
C GLU A 102 5.57 7.91 -5.77
N LEU A 103 4.30 8.32 -5.71
CA LEU A 103 3.84 9.41 -4.85
C LEU A 103 4.07 9.07 -3.37
N TRP A 104 3.66 7.88 -2.94
CA TRP A 104 3.90 7.40 -1.58
C TRP A 104 5.39 7.38 -1.22
N LYS A 105 6.24 6.79 -2.05
CA LYS A 105 7.71 6.75 -1.84
C LYS A 105 8.30 8.15 -1.73
N THR A 106 7.89 9.07 -2.60
CA THR A 106 8.39 10.45 -2.61
C THR A 106 8.01 11.18 -1.32
N LEU A 107 6.76 11.06 -0.88
CA LEU A 107 6.29 11.73 0.32
C LEU A 107 6.85 11.07 1.59
N CYS A 108 6.98 9.75 1.65
CA CYS A 108 7.61 9.07 2.78
C CYS A 108 9.03 9.59 3.04
N ARG A 109 9.84 9.75 1.98
CA ARG A 109 11.18 10.37 2.07
C ARG A 109 11.13 11.82 2.58
N LYS A 110 10.19 12.63 2.10
CA LYS A 110 9.99 14.03 2.55
C LYS A 110 9.66 14.12 4.04
N TYR A 111 8.91 13.16 4.56
CA TYR A 111 8.46 13.12 5.96
C TYR A 111 9.35 12.27 6.87
N ASP A 112 10.48 11.74 6.40
CA ASP A 112 11.34 10.84 7.17
C ASP A 112 10.59 9.61 7.74
N VAL A 113 9.74 9.03 6.89
CA VAL A 113 9.00 7.78 7.16
C VAL A 113 9.55 6.70 6.25
N VAL A 114 9.84 5.52 6.81
CA VAL A 114 10.29 4.38 6.03
C VAL A 114 9.09 3.69 5.39
N LEU A 115 9.12 3.48 4.08
CA LEU A 115 8.13 2.69 3.36
C LEU A 115 8.81 1.49 2.70
N SER A 116 8.32 0.30 3.00
CA SER A 116 8.75 -0.95 2.37
C SER A 116 7.54 -1.64 1.76
N ARG A 117 7.62 -2.02 0.49
CA ARG A 117 6.68 -2.97 -0.09
C ARG A 117 7.08 -4.39 0.28
N VAL A 118 6.10 -5.21 0.63
CA VAL A 118 6.31 -6.57 1.12
C VAL A 118 5.53 -7.54 0.22
N PRO A 119 6.21 -8.38 -0.60
CA PRO A 119 5.50 -9.36 -1.41
C PRO A 119 4.85 -10.42 -0.52
N CYS A 120 3.60 -10.79 -0.80
CA CYS A 120 2.85 -11.75 0.01
C CYS A 120 3.08 -13.22 -0.38
N GLU A 121 3.70 -13.50 -1.53
CA GLU A 121 3.92 -14.87 -2.00
C GLU A 121 5.01 -15.67 -1.26
N PRO A 122 6.18 -15.11 -0.90
CA PRO A 122 7.18 -15.84 -0.15
C PRO A 122 6.80 -15.94 1.34
N ASP A 123 7.55 -16.74 2.11
CA ASP A 123 7.40 -16.76 3.56
C ASP A 123 7.70 -15.38 4.17
N PHE A 124 7.10 -15.09 5.33
CA PHE A 124 7.14 -13.75 5.94
C PHE A 124 8.58 -13.26 6.20
N GLN A 125 9.48 -14.15 6.61
CA GLN A 125 10.87 -13.78 6.90
C GLN A 125 11.59 -13.38 5.61
N ALA A 126 11.44 -14.18 4.55
CA ALA A 126 11.97 -13.87 3.22
C ALA A 126 11.34 -12.61 2.63
N ALA A 127 10.04 -12.38 2.87
CA ALA A 127 9.31 -11.20 2.39
C ALA A 127 9.84 -9.89 3.01
N LEU A 128 10.09 -9.89 4.32
CA LEU A 128 10.66 -8.74 5.02
C LEU A 128 12.10 -8.44 4.58
N GLN A 129 12.89 -9.47 4.28
CA GLN A 129 14.27 -9.30 3.83
C GLN A 129 14.39 -8.62 2.45
N PHE A 130 13.31 -8.60 1.65
CA PHE A 130 13.34 -8.13 0.25
C PHE A 130 13.49 -6.60 0.11
N GLU A 131 12.79 -5.82 0.93
CA GLU A 131 12.90 -4.35 0.94
C GLU A 131 13.14 -3.76 2.34
N ALA A 132 12.68 -4.38 3.42
CA ALA A 132 12.66 -3.73 4.74
C ALA A 132 14.07 -3.58 5.36
N ILE A 133 15.01 -4.46 5.01
CA ILE A 133 16.42 -4.33 5.41
C ILE A 133 17.12 -3.26 4.56
N THR A 134 16.93 -3.32 3.24
CA THR A 134 17.54 -2.35 2.31
C THR A 134 17.03 -0.92 2.54
N ALA A 135 15.78 -0.76 2.99
CA ALA A 135 15.17 0.51 3.33
C ALA A 135 15.49 1.00 4.76
N GLY A 136 16.25 0.23 5.56
CA GLY A 136 16.56 0.56 6.96
C GLY A 136 15.38 0.46 7.92
N ALA A 137 14.29 -0.21 7.51
CA ALA A 137 13.08 -0.38 8.32
C ALA A 137 13.24 -1.44 9.42
N LEU A 138 14.20 -2.36 9.26
CA LEU A 138 14.48 -3.45 10.19
C LEU A 138 16.00 -3.63 10.35
N GLU A 139 16.46 -3.76 11.59
CA GLU A 139 17.79 -4.28 11.90
C GLU A 139 17.67 -5.77 12.26
N ILE A 140 18.46 -6.63 11.59
CA ILE A 140 18.63 -8.01 12.03
C ILE A 140 19.57 -7.98 13.23
N TRP A 141 19.06 -8.34 14.41
CA TRP A 141 19.92 -8.68 15.56
C TRP A 141 20.49 -10.08 15.32
N GLY A 142 21.81 -10.15 15.16
CA GLY A 142 22.61 -11.38 15.15
C GLY A 142 23.51 -11.43 16.37
#